data_AF-A0A6A6BJD9-F1
#
_entry.id   AF-A0A6A6BJD9-F1
#
_cell.length_a   1.000
_cell.length_b   1.000
_cell.length_c   1.000
_cell.angle_alpha   90.00
_cell.angle_beta   90.00
_cell.angle_gamma   90.00
#
_symmetry.space_group_name_H-M   'P 1'
#
loop_
_entity.id
_entity.type
_entity.pdbx_description
1 polymer ?
#
loop_
_entity_poly.entity_id
_entity_poly.type
_entity_poly.pdbx_seq_one_letter_code
_entity_poly.pdbx_strand_id
1 'polypeptide(L)'
;MQSRWFDFGADTVVRTDKYIRLTADKPSRAGWLFSRVPLTATNWEVELEFKIHGQGNLYGDGMAMWLTKQRAQPGDVFGSTNRFEGLGIFFDTYKNNRPGVVFPYVMAMLGDGQTGYDKSNDGKHQELAGCSARGLRNSAVPTKARLTYFAEKSLKLELQYKAEDEWTECFTLGDVKIPPVTYLGFSAETGELSDNHDIISLSTKNLYSPAPGGQSNIDRGRRAQRLQAQKAKQAKGGWGWFALKFVIFGLVLTGAYVGFTAFRAQRNRSRF
;
A
#
# COMPACT_ATOMS: atom_id res chain seq x y z
N MET A 1 14.71 -31.49 -10.85
CA MET A 1 13.41 -30.80 -10.79
C MET A 1 13.59 -29.41 -11.37
N GLN A 2 12.86 -29.04 -12.43
CA GLN A 2 12.98 -27.71 -13.05
C GLN A 2 11.66 -26.97 -12.90
N SER A 3 11.69 -25.78 -12.30
CA SER A 3 10.54 -24.88 -12.26
C SER A 3 10.33 -24.25 -13.63
N ARG A 4 9.08 -24.09 -14.06
CA ARG A 4 8.74 -23.41 -15.32
C ARG A 4 9.05 -21.91 -15.28
N TRP A 5 8.96 -21.31 -14.09
CA TRP A 5 8.91 -19.85 -13.92
C TRP A 5 10.16 -19.26 -13.25
N PHE A 6 10.93 -20.08 -12.52
CA PHE A 6 12.09 -19.62 -11.76
C PHE A 6 13.31 -20.51 -12.02
N ASP A 7 14.48 -19.88 -12.00
CA ASP A 7 15.78 -20.55 -11.87
C ASP A 7 16.32 -20.33 -10.46
N PHE A 8 17.11 -21.27 -9.98
CA PHE A 8 17.83 -21.17 -8.73
C PHE A 8 19.24 -21.71 -8.90
N GLY A 9 20.16 -21.32 -8.03
CA GLY A 9 21.55 -21.77 -8.10
C GLY A 9 22.36 -21.52 -6.84
N ALA A 10 23.65 -21.84 -6.94
CA ALA A 10 24.60 -21.83 -5.82
C ALA A 10 24.12 -22.72 -4.66
N ASP A 11 24.07 -22.23 -3.42
CA ASP A 11 23.68 -23.02 -2.25
C ASP A 11 22.16 -23.20 -2.07
N THR A 12 21.35 -22.71 -3.03
CA THR A 12 19.89 -22.79 -2.91
C THR A 12 19.38 -24.22 -3.01
N VAL A 13 18.59 -24.64 -2.02
CA VAL A 13 17.97 -25.97 -1.94
C VAL A 13 16.45 -25.87 -1.99
N VAL A 14 15.84 -26.66 -2.86
CA VAL A 14 14.38 -26.73 -3.00
C VAL A 14 13.83 -27.93 -2.22
N ARG A 15 12.96 -27.65 -1.24
CA ARG A 15 12.14 -28.64 -0.54
C ARG A 15 10.69 -28.42 -0.96
N THR A 16 10.25 -29.18 -1.96
CA THR A 16 8.99 -28.95 -2.70
C THR A 16 7.73 -28.81 -1.86
N ASP A 17 7.70 -29.45 -0.70
CA ASP A 17 6.57 -29.51 0.21
C ASP A 17 6.62 -28.44 1.31
N LYS A 18 7.68 -27.60 1.35
CA LYS A 18 7.94 -26.72 2.49
C LYS A 18 8.47 -25.34 2.13
N TYR A 19 9.62 -25.28 1.47
CA TYR A 19 10.35 -24.03 1.26
C TYR A 19 11.39 -24.12 0.14
N ILE A 20 11.81 -22.96 -0.35
CA ILE A 20 13.06 -22.78 -1.09
C ILE A 20 14.05 -22.11 -0.15
N ARG A 21 15.11 -22.81 0.23
CA ARG A 21 16.15 -22.30 1.13
C ARG A 21 17.25 -21.66 0.30
N LEU A 22 17.43 -20.36 0.41
CA LEU A 22 18.49 -19.63 -0.29
C LEU A 22 19.85 -19.92 0.33
N THR A 23 19.97 -19.81 1.64
CA THR A 23 21.14 -20.25 2.41
C THR A 23 20.72 -21.01 3.65
N ALA A 24 21.57 -21.94 4.09
CA ALA A 24 21.42 -22.63 5.36
C ALA A 24 22.15 -21.90 6.47
N ASP A 25 21.81 -22.22 7.73
CA ASP A 25 22.54 -21.81 8.93
C ASP A 25 23.93 -22.49 8.99
N LYS A 26 24.79 -22.08 8.04
CA LYS A 26 26.19 -22.46 7.85
C LYS A 26 26.94 -21.23 7.33
N PRO A 27 28.20 -21.01 7.76
CA PRO A 27 29.02 -19.92 7.25
C PRO A 27 29.30 -20.02 5.75
N SER A 28 29.58 -18.88 5.14
CA SER A 28 30.05 -18.75 3.75
C SER A 28 29.14 -19.45 2.74
N ARG A 29 27.85 -19.10 2.74
CA ARG A 29 26.86 -19.57 1.78
C ARG A 29 26.28 -18.41 1.00
N ALA A 30 25.99 -18.65 -0.26
CA ALA A 30 25.29 -17.71 -1.11
C ALA A 30 24.31 -18.46 -2.01
N GLY A 31 23.10 -17.95 -2.13
CA GLY A 31 22.07 -18.59 -2.95
C GLY A 31 21.13 -17.57 -3.56
N TRP A 32 20.53 -17.96 -4.68
CA TRP A 32 19.61 -17.11 -5.42
C TRP A 32 18.49 -17.89 -6.08
N LEU A 33 17.37 -17.19 -6.28
CA LEU A 33 16.17 -17.62 -6.97
C LEU A 33 15.69 -16.45 -7.85
N PHE A 34 15.63 -16.60 -9.16
CA PHE A 34 15.24 -15.54 -10.09
C PHE A 34 14.18 -16.00 -11.09
N SER A 35 13.25 -15.10 -11.43
CA SER A 35 12.24 -15.37 -12.46
C SER A 35 12.92 -15.56 -13.83
N ARG A 36 12.37 -16.47 -14.64
CA ARG A 36 12.79 -16.70 -16.03
C ARG A 36 12.25 -15.66 -16.99
N VAL A 37 11.07 -15.13 -16.66
CA VAL A 37 10.35 -14.14 -17.44
C VAL A 37 10.32 -12.84 -16.63
N PRO A 38 10.57 -11.68 -17.25
CA PRO A 38 10.50 -10.40 -16.55
C PRO A 38 9.05 -10.06 -16.19
N LEU A 39 8.89 -9.31 -15.10
CA LEU A 39 7.67 -8.60 -14.78
C LEU A 39 7.55 -7.40 -15.73
N THR A 40 6.48 -7.37 -16.54
CA THR A 40 6.23 -6.32 -17.53
C THR A 40 4.97 -5.51 -17.23
N ALA A 41 4.31 -5.79 -16.10
CA ALA A 41 3.11 -5.06 -15.69
C ALA A 41 3.49 -3.65 -15.23
N THR A 42 2.68 -2.65 -15.60
CA THR A 42 2.92 -1.25 -15.20
C THR A 42 2.71 -1.04 -13.70
N ASN A 43 1.66 -1.64 -13.14
CA ASN A 43 1.38 -1.60 -11.71
C ASN A 43 1.26 -3.03 -11.20
N TRP A 44 1.82 -3.30 -10.04
CA TRP A 44 1.92 -4.65 -9.53
C TRP A 44 2.00 -4.68 -8.01
N GLU A 45 1.69 -5.85 -7.46
CA GLU A 45 1.89 -6.20 -6.07
C GLU A 45 2.67 -7.51 -6.02
N VAL A 46 3.74 -7.54 -5.23
CA VAL A 46 4.49 -8.75 -4.90
C VAL A 46 4.28 -9.02 -3.41
N GLU A 47 3.66 -10.15 -3.08
CA GLU A 47 3.55 -10.66 -1.73
C GLU A 47 4.50 -11.85 -1.58
N LEU A 48 5.50 -11.68 -0.71
CA LEU A 48 6.50 -12.67 -0.37
C LEU A 48 6.24 -13.16 1.05
N GLU A 49 6.08 -14.47 1.23
CA GLU A 49 6.20 -15.11 2.54
C GLU A 49 7.59 -15.74 2.64
N PHE A 50 8.31 -15.38 3.68
CA PHE A 50 9.69 -15.80 3.91
C PHE A 50 9.89 -16.19 5.37
N LYS A 51 11.06 -16.73 5.72
CA LYS A 51 11.45 -16.98 7.09
C LYS A 51 12.96 -16.84 7.24
N ILE A 52 13.37 -16.00 8.19
CA ILE A 52 14.77 -15.87 8.61
C ILE A 52 14.89 -16.51 9.99
N HIS A 53 15.68 -17.58 10.11
CA HIS A 53 15.78 -18.32 11.37
C HIS A 53 17.09 -19.09 11.55
N GLY A 54 17.50 -19.26 12.79
CA GLY A 54 18.73 -19.97 13.17
C GLY A 54 18.84 -20.17 14.67
N GLN A 55 19.80 -20.97 15.11
CA GLN A 55 19.95 -21.34 16.52
C GLN A 55 20.89 -20.41 17.32
N GLY A 56 21.69 -19.59 16.63
CA GLY A 56 22.67 -18.69 17.25
C GLY A 56 22.09 -17.35 17.75
N ASN A 57 22.77 -16.78 18.76
CA ASN A 57 22.58 -15.39 19.21
C ASN A 57 23.32 -14.39 18.32
N LEU A 58 24.40 -14.82 17.67
CA LEU A 58 25.05 -14.11 16.59
C LEU A 58 24.54 -14.69 15.27
N TYR A 59 24.18 -13.82 14.35
CA TYR A 59 23.51 -14.18 13.09
C TYR A 59 23.79 -13.12 12.02
N GLY A 60 23.64 -13.51 10.77
CA GLY A 60 23.90 -12.67 9.60
C GLY A 60 23.84 -13.46 8.28
N ASP A 61 23.95 -12.82 7.13
CA ASP A 61 23.92 -11.35 6.94
C ASP A 61 22.49 -10.89 6.63
N GLY A 62 21.72 -11.71 5.90
CA GLY A 62 20.32 -11.45 5.58
C GLY A 62 19.93 -11.95 4.20
N MET A 63 18.86 -11.39 3.67
CA MET A 63 18.37 -11.68 2.32
C MET A 63 17.95 -10.42 1.58
N ALA A 64 17.86 -10.52 0.25
CA ALA A 64 17.42 -9.43 -0.61
C ALA A 64 16.33 -9.89 -1.56
N MET A 65 15.39 -8.99 -1.86
CA MET A 65 14.45 -9.10 -2.96
C MET A 65 14.85 -8.10 -4.05
N TRP A 66 14.77 -8.53 -5.30
CA TRP A 66 15.29 -7.82 -6.46
C TRP A 66 14.20 -7.61 -7.49
N LEU A 67 14.13 -6.40 -8.04
CA LEU A 67 13.42 -6.08 -9.27
C LEU A 67 14.41 -5.35 -10.18
N THR A 68 15.20 -6.13 -10.90
CA THR A 68 16.39 -5.65 -11.62
C THR A 68 16.42 -6.11 -13.06
N LYS A 69 17.17 -5.40 -13.91
CA LYS A 69 17.37 -5.82 -15.30
C LYS A 69 18.25 -7.08 -15.40
N GLN A 70 19.28 -7.15 -14.55
CA GLN A 70 20.14 -8.32 -14.44
C GLN A 70 19.41 -9.44 -13.69
N ARG A 71 19.76 -10.70 -13.95
CA ARG A 71 19.23 -11.85 -13.21
C ARG A 71 20.29 -12.92 -13.02
N ALA A 72 20.19 -13.69 -11.94
CA ALA A 72 21.03 -14.86 -11.69
C ALA A 72 22.54 -14.57 -11.76
N GLN A 73 22.95 -13.37 -11.34
CA GLN A 73 24.36 -12.98 -11.24
C GLN A 73 24.76 -13.00 -9.77
N PRO A 74 25.57 -14.00 -9.33
CA PRO A 74 26.04 -14.05 -7.96
C PRO A 74 27.00 -12.90 -7.67
N GLY A 75 27.07 -12.49 -6.39
CA GLY A 75 27.96 -11.43 -5.93
C GLY A 75 27.93 -11.29 -4.40
N ASP A 76 28.54 -10.22 -3.92
CA ASP A 76 28.79 -9.92 -2.51
C ASP A 76 27.67 -9.11 -1.83
N VAL A 77 26.60 -8.78 -2.55
CA VAL A 77 25.46 -8.05 -2.02
C VAL A 77 24.33 -9.03 -1.76
N PHE A 78 24.31 -9.59 -0.55
CA PHE A 78 23.34 -10.61 -0.13
C PHE A 78 23.25 -11.78 -1.13
N GLY A 79 24.40 -12.17 -1.70
CA GLY A 79 24.50 -13.29 -2.66
C GLY A 79 24.21 -12.93 -4.12
N SER A 80 23.99 -11.65 -4.44
CA SER A 80 23.74 -11.15 -5.79
C SER A 80 24.75 -10.07 -6.20
N THR A 81 24.76 -9.71 -7.48
CA THR A 81 25.68 -8.74 -8.07
C THR A 81 25.59 -7.37 -7.41
N ASN A 82 26.76 -6.76 -7.20
CA ASN A 82 26.87 -5.34 -6.91
C ASN A 82 26.59 -4.50 -8.17
N ARG A 83 26.34 -3.19 -8.01
CA ARG A 83 26.06 -2.23 -9.10
C ARG A 83 24.93 -2.70 -10.02
N PHE A 84 23.82 -3.10 -9.42
CA PHE A 84 22.62 -3.53 -10.15
C PHE A 84 21.86 -2.34 -10.74
N GLU A 85 21.01 -2.61 -11.74
CA GLU A 85 20.08 -1.62 -12.29
C GLU A 85 18.63 -2.03 -11.96
N GLY A 86 17.95 -1.24 -11.15
CA GLY A 86 16.59 -1.51 -10.67
C GLY A 86 16.45 -1.34 -9.16
N LEU A 87 15.50 -2.04 -8.54
CA LEU A 87 15.21 -1.94 -7.12
C LEU A 87 15.77 -3.15 -6.35
N GLY A 88 16.48 -2.87 -5.26
CA GLY A 88 16.85 -3.86 -4.25
C GLY A 88 16.15 -3.55 -2.93
N ILE A 89 15.50 -4.54 -2.33
CA ILE A 89 14.94 -4.49 -0.97
C ILE A 89 15.76 -5.46 -0.11
N PHE A 90 16.49 -4.93 0.86
CA PHE A 90 17.40 -5.68 1.71
C PHE A 90 16.77 -5.91 3.08
N PHE A 91 16.72 -7.15 3.51
CA PHE A 91 16.31 -7.58 4.84
C PHE A 91 17.58 -7.94 5.61
N ASP A 92 18.19 -6.92 6.19
CA ASP A 92 19.49 -7.00 6.83
C ASP A 92 19.34 -7.38 8.31
N THR A 93 20.00 -8.44 8.73
CA THR A 93 19.91 -8.93 10.10
C THR A 93 21.13 -8.59 10.92
N TYR A 94 22.25 -8.26 10.28
CA TYR A 94 23.51 -8.00 10.95
C TYR A 94 23.89 -6.53 10.86
N LYS A 95 24.19 -5.93 12.00
CA LYS A 95 24.61 -4.53 12.06
C LYS A 95 26.12 -4.45 11.88
N ASN A 96 26.59 -3.97 10.74
CA ASN A 96 27.99 -3.57 10.58
C ASN A 96 28.20 -2.19 11.22
N ASN A 97 28.26 -1.11 10.44
CA ASN A 97 28.59 0.24 10.93
C ASN A 97 27.45 1.26 10.75
N ARG A 98 26.28 0.95 11.33
CA ARG A 98 25.10 1.83 11.23
C ARG A 98 24.60 2.36 12.58
N PRO A 99 25.23 3.42 13.13
CA PRO A 99 24.85 3.97 14.43
C PRO A 99 23.42 4.52 14.43
N GLY A 100 22.72 4.39 15.57
CA GLY A 100 21.35 4.88 15.74
C GLY A 100 20.24 4.00 15.16
N VAL A 101 20.57 2.94 14.40
CA VAL A 101 19.59 2.03 13.79
C VAL A 101 19.53 0.70 14.54
N VAL A 102 18.29 0.20 14.71
CA VAL A 102 17.98 -1.10 15.32
C VAL A 102 17.77 -2.14 14.22
N PHE A 103 18.39 -3.31 14.40
CA PHE A 103 18.33 -4.44 13.47
C PHE A 103 17.41 -5.55 14.03
N PRO A 104 16.81 -6.41 13.18
CA PRO A 104 16.89 -6.40 11.71
C PRO A 104 16.34 -5.11 11.08
N TYR A 105 16.93 -4.70 9.97
CA TYR A 105 16.61 -3.47 9.26
C TYR A 105 16.24 -3.76 7.82
N VAL A 106 15.12 -3.23 7.36
CA VAL A 106 14.66 -3.41 5.98
C VAL A 106 14.81 -2.11 5.23
N MET A 107 15.59 -2.11 4.16
CA MET A 107 15.86 -0.91 3.35
C MET A 107 15.67 -1.14 1.86
N ALA A 108 15.32 -0.08 1.15
CA ALA A 108 15.26 -0.01 -0.29
C ALA A 108 16.46 0.77 -0.84
N MET A 109 17.01 0.30 -1.96
CA MET A 109 17.99 1.00 -2.77
C MET A 109 17.57 0.96 -4.23
N LEU A 110 17.66 2.09 -4.92
CA LEU A 110 17.50 2.15 -6.36
C LEU A 110 18.89 2.17 -7.00
N GLY A 111 19.22 1.11 -7.73
CA GLY A 111 20.48 0.95 -8.43
C GLY A 111 20.43 1.53 -9.85
N ASP A 112 21.46 2.26 -10.22
CA ASP A 112 21.68 2.91 -11.52
C ASP A 112 22.65 2.15 -12.43
N GLY A 113 23.11 0.96 -12.01
CA GLY A 113 24.13 0.16 -12.70
C GLY A 113 25.58 0.61 -12.44
N GLN A 114 25.81 1.64 -11.63
CA GLN A 114 27.15 2.19 -11.35
C GLN A 114 27.45 2.28 -9.85
N THR A 115 26.49 2.76 -9.07
CA THR A 115 26.57 2.94 -7.64
C THR A 115 26.56 1.58 -6.94
N GLY A 116 27.63 1.30 -6.20
CA GLY A 116 27.73 0.06 -5.43
C GLY A 116 27.04 0.15 -4.08
N TYR A 117 26.53 -0.97 -3.59
CA TYR A 117 26.09 -1.13 -2.21
C TYR A 117 27.32 -1.17 -1.29
N ASP A 118 27.32 -0.34 -0.24
CA ASP A 118 28.38 -0.31 0.77
C ASP A 118 28.06 -1.27 1.92
N LYS A 119 28.58 -2.49 1.82
CA LYS A 119 28.40 -3.54 2.83
C LYS A 119 29.03 -3.20 4.19
N SER A 120 30.03 -2.32 4.23
CA SER A 120 30.67 -1.96 5.51
C SER A 120 29.81 -1.02 6.36
N ASN A 121 28.91 -0.27 5.72
CA ASN A 121 28.03 0.70 6.38
C ASN A 121 26.54 0.38 6.15
N ASP A 122 26.19 -0.89 5.91
CA ASP A 122 24.82 -1.38 5.73
C ASP A 122 24.03 -0.57 4.69
N GLY A 123 24.69 -0.18 3.59
CA GLY A 123 24.10 0.59 2.49
C GLY A 123 23.57 1.98 2.87
N LYS A 124 23.99 2.53 4.02
CA LYS A 124 23.42 3.77 4.59
C LYS A 124 23.41 4.96 3.62
N HIS A 125 24.43 5.10 2.79
CA HIS A 125 24.53 6.23 1.86
C HIS A 125 23.69 6.05 0.59
N GLN A 126 23.29 4.81 0.30
CA GLN A 126 22.53 4.40 -0.87
C GLN A 126 21.05 4.15 -0.55
N GLU A 127 20.67 4.31 0.72
CA GLU A 127 19.30 4.11 1.17
C GLU A 127 18.34 5.12 0.54
N LEU A 128 17.28 4.60 -0.06
CA LEU A 128 16.14 5.37 -0.51
C LEU A 128 15.10 5.53 0.61
N ALA A 129 14.80 4.43 1.32
CA ALA A 129 13.96 4.41 2.52
C ALA A 129 14.17 3.10 3.28
N GLY A 130 13.83 3.07 4.57
CA GLY A 130 13.88 1.84 5.35
C GLY A 130 13.16 1.96 6.69
N CYS A 131 13.03 0.81 7.36
CA CYS A 131 12.43 0.72 8.70
C CYS A 131 13.12 -0.36 9.55
N SER A 132 13.16 -0.16 10.86
CA SER A 132 13.59 -1.22 11.79
C SER A 132 12.47 -2.23 11.98
N ALA A 133 12.79 -3.52 11.78
CA ALA A 133 11.87 -4.65 11.89
C ALA A 133 12.28 -5.59 13.03
N ARG A 134 12.26 -5.07 14.26
CA ARG A 134 12.63 -5.85 15.46
C ARG A 134 11.70 -7.05 15.63
N GLY A 135 12.25 -8.27 15.58
CA GLY A 135 11.49 -9.52 15.66
C GLY A 135 11.23 -10.20 14.32
N LEU A 136 11.76 -9.67 13.21
CA LEU A 136 11.68 -10.31 11.90
C LEU A 136 12.38 -11.68 11.85
N ARG A 137 13.52 -11.80 12.53
CA ARG A 137 14.24 -13.06 12.71
C ARG A 137 13.57 -13.90 13.80
N ASN A 138 13.44 -15.21 13.57
CA ASN A 138 12.82 -16.17 14.50
C ASN A 138 11.40 -15.73 14.93
N SER A 139 10.66 -15.07 14.03
CA SER A 139 9.27 -14.72 14.26
C SER A 139 8.42 -15.94 14.61
N ALA A 140 7.54 -15.79 15.60
CA ALA A 140 6.58 -16.82 16.01
C ALA A 140 5.40 -16.95 15.03
N VAL A 141 5.16 -15.92 14.22
CA VAL A 141 4.12 -15.89 13.18
C VAL A 141 4.75 -15.92 11.78
N PRO A 142 4.01 -16.34 10.74
CA PRO A 142 4.45 -16.25 9.35
C PRO A 142 4.91 -14.82 9.00
N THR A 143 6.14 -14.71 8.50
CA THR A 143 6.71 -13.43 8.07
C THR A 143 6.40 -13.16 6.61
N LYS A 144 5.76 -12.01 6.33
CA LYS A 144 5.42 -11.59 4.97
C LYS A 144 5.90 -10.19 4.65
N ALA A 145 6.24 -9.95 3.40
CA ALA A 145 6.49 -8.64 2.82
C ALA A 145 5.56 -8.42 1.63
N ARG A 146 4.89 -7.27 1.59
CA ARG A 146 4.06 -6.85 0.47
C ARG A 146 4.64 -5.58 -0.13
N LEU A 147 5.13 -5.69 -1.36
CA LEU A 147 5.64 -4.57 -2.13
C LEU A 147 4.62 -4.21 -3.21
N THR A 148 4.07 -3.01 -3.10
CA THR A 148 3.06 -2.48 -4.03
C THR A 148 3.66 -1.33 -4.81
N TYR A 149 3.58 -1.40 -6.14
CA TYR A 149 4.06 -0.36 -7.04
C TYR A 149 2.95 0.12 -7.97
N PHE A 150 2.73 1.43 -7.95
CA PHE A 150 1.98 2.15 -8.95
C PHE A 150 2.95 3.07 -9.70
N ALA A 151 3.13 2.82 -11.00
CA ALA A 151 4.08 3.56 -11.82
C ALA A 151 3.86 5.07 -11.69
N GLU A 152 4.95 5.79 -11.42
CA GLU A 152 4.98 7.25 -11.26
C GLU A 152 4.06 7.79 -10.15
N LYS A 153 3.59 6.94 -9.23
CA LYS A 153 2.72 7.36 -8.13
C LYS A 153 3.27 6.95 -6.78
N SER A 154 3.49 5.65 -6.57
CA SER A 154 3.95 5.18 -5.27
C SER A 154 4.66 3.84 -5.32
N LEU A 155 5.65 3.70 -4.43
CA LEU A 155 6.25 2.43 -4.03
C LEU A 155 6.02 2.27 -2.52
N LYS A 156 5.31 1.21 -2.13
CA LYS A 156 4.96 0.94 -0.74
C LYS A 156 5.47 -0.44 -0.34
N LEU A 157 6.17 -0.52 0.79
CA LEU A 157 6.54 -1.78 1.44
C LEU A 157 5.81 -1.92 2.79
N GLU A 158 5.13 -3.04 2.96
CA GLU A 158 4.48 -3.44 4.21
C GLU A 158 5.02 -4.79 4.68
N LEU A 159 5.13 -4.96 5.99
CA LEU A 159 5.69 -6.16 6.62
C LEU A 159 4.70 -6.72 7.64
N GLN A 160 4.54 -8.04 7.65
CA GLN A 160 3.84 -8.79 8.69
C GLN A 160 4.86 -9.65 9.42
N TYR A 161 5.07 -9.41 10.71
CA TYR A 161 6.00 -10.18 11.55
C TYR A 161 5.69 -10.12 13.05
N LYS A 162 4.70 -9.32 13.47
CA LYS A 162 4.32 -9.15 14.88
C LYS A 162 3.12 -10.03 15.25
N ALA A 163 2.11 -10.03 14.39
CA ALA A 163 0.91 -10.84 14.49
C ALA A 163 0.46 -11.29 13.09
N GLU A 164 -0.32 -12.37 13.03
CA GLU A 164 -0.94 -12.81 11.79
C GLU A 164 -1.95 -11.78 11.28
N ASP A 165 -1.94 -11.53 9.98
CA ASP A 165 -2.78 -10.55 9.27
C ASP A 165 -2.63 -9.09 9.72
N GLU A 166 -1.64 -8.77 10.57
CA GLU A 166 -1.28 -7.41 10.97
C GLU A 166 -0.12 -6.87 10.11
N TRP A 167 -0.46 -5.99 9.16
CA TRP A 167 0.51 -5.34 8.29
C TRP A 167 1.03 -4.04 8.91
N THR A 168 2.33 -3.97 9.16
CA THR A 168 3.04 -2.75 9.54
C THR A 168 3.63 -2.10 8.28
N GLU A 169 3.31 -0.84 8.02
CA GLU A 169 3.96 -0.08 6.96
C GLU A 169 5.45 0.14 7.30
N CYS A 170 6.32 -0.21 6.35
CA CYS A 170 7.76 0.05 6.46
C CYS A 170 8.09 1.42 5.88
N PHE A 171 7.71 1.64 4.62
CA PHE A 171 7.82 2.93 3.96
C PHE A 171 6.82 3.05 2.81
N THR A 172 6.50 4.30 2.47
CA THR A 172 5.81 4.68 1.24
C THR A 172 6.57 5.83 0.60
N LEU A 173 6.91 5.68 -0.68
CA LEU A 173 7.66 6.66 -1.46
C LEU A 173 6.84 7.10 -2.67
N GLY A 174 6.89 8.38 -3.01
CA GLY A 174 6.39 8.92 -4.26
C GLY A 174 7.46 8.90 -5.36
N ASP A 175 7.03 9.02 -6.62
CA ASP A 175 7.90 9.31 -7.77
C ASP A 175 9.07 8.34 -8.03
N VAL A 176 9.01 7.10 -7.52
CA VAL A 176 10.03 6.07 -7.77
C VAL A 176 9.87 5.50 -9.19
N LYS A 177 10.96 5.52 -9.96
CA LYS A 177 11.00 4.97 -11.33
C LYS A 177 11.74 3.65 -11.34
N ILE A 178 10.98 2.56 -11.47
CA ILE A 178 11.53 1.22 -11.65
C ILE A 178 11.57 0.93 -13.17
N PRO A 179 12.63 0.31 -13.70
CA PRO A 179 12.67 -0.05 -15.12
C PRO A 179 11.44 -0.90 -15.50
N PRO A 180 10.85 -0.69 -16.69
CA PRO A 180 9.58 -1.35 -17.07
C PRO A 180 9.73 -2.85 -17.35
N VAL A 181 10.96 -3.34 -17.50
CA VAL A 181 11.28 -4.75 -17.71
C VAL A 181 12.31 -5.15 -16.68
N THR A 182 11.85 -5.84 -15.64
CA THR A 182 12.70 -6.31 -14.54
C THR A 182 12.40 -7.76 -14.19
N TYR A 183 13.42 -8.52 -13.84
CA TYR A 183 13.28 -9.84 -13.26
C TYR A 183 13.02 -9.72 -11.77
N LEU A 184 12.11 -10.56 -11.27
CA LEU A 184 11.89 -10.72 -9.83
C LEU A 184 12.87 -11.75 -9.31
N GLY A 185 13.68 -11.37 -8.33
CA GLY A 185 14.69 -12.24 -7.75
C GLY A 185 14.73 -12.18 -6.24
N PHE A 186 15.34 -13.19 -5.66
CA PHE A 186 15.65 -13.30 -4.25
C PHE A 186 17.06 -13.86 -4.11
N SER A 187 17.81 -13.36 -3.17
CA SER A 187 19.12 -13.91 -2.82
C SER A 187 19.37 -13.79 -1.34
N ALA A 188 20.29 -14.60 -0.82
CA ALA A 188 20.75 -14.50 0.55
C ALA A 188 22.23 -14.85 0.65
N GLU A 189 22.87 -14.39 1.71
CA GLU A 189 24.27 -14.65 2.01
C GLU A 189 24.47 -14.89 3.51
N THR A 190 25.44 -15.73 3.83
CA THR A 190 25.99 -15.88 5.17
C THR A 190 27.49 -15.66 5.13
N GLY A 191 28.00 -14.80 6.01
CA GLY A 191 29.42 -14.55 6.21
C GLY A 191 30.03 -15.53 7.21
N GLU A 192 30.73 -14.99 8.21
CA GLU A 192 31.15 -15.75 9.39
C GLU A 192 29.95 -16.16 10.27
N LEU A 193 28.93 -15.30 10.29
CA LEU A 193 27.65 -15.56 10.92
C LEU A 193 26.68 -16.14 9.91
N SER A 194 25.67 -16.85 10.41
CA SER A 194 24.72 -17.54 9.56
C SER A 194 23.30 -17.52 10.08
N ASP A 195 22.38 -17.71 9.15
CA ASP A 195 20.96 -17.99 9.36
C ASP A 195 20.44 -18.80 8.17
N ASN A 196 19.32 -19.50 8.37
CA ASN A 196 18.54 -20.00 7.26
C ASN A 196 17.70 -18.87 6.67
N HIS A 197 17.70 -18.75 5.35
CA HIS A 197 16.87 -17.81 4.61
C HIS A 197 15.94 -18.60 3.69
N ASP A 198 14.69 -18.76 4.12
CA ASP A 198 13.69 -19.58 3.44
C ASP A 198 12.64 -18.70 2.75
N ILE A 199 12.32 -19.01 1.50
CA ILE A 199 11.16 -18.51 0.77
C ILE A 199 10.06 -19.56 0.88
N ILE A 200 8.90 -19.18 1.44
CA ILE A 200 7.78 -20.09 1.69
C ILE A 200 6.77 -20.00 0.55
N SER A 201 6.35 -18.78 0.20
CA SER A 201 5.38 -18.55 -0.86
C SER A 201 5.63 -17.20 -1.55
N LEU A 202 5.24 -17.12 -2.82
CA LEU A 202 5.38 -15.93 -3.63
C LEU A 202 4.14 -15.75 -4.49
N SER A 203 3.53 -14.58 -4.39
CA SER A 203 2.36 -14.19 -5.18
C SER A 203 2.63 -12.85 -5.86
N THR A 204 2.35 -12.78 -7.16
CA THR A 204 2.51 -11.55 -7.94
C THR A 204 1.19 -11.23 -8.63
N LYS A 205 0.68 -10.02 -8.44
CA LYS A 205 -0.60 -9.57 -9.02
C LYS A 205 -0.39 -8.33 -9.88
N ASN A 206 -1.11 -8.25 -10.98
CA ASN A 206 -1.23 -7.01 -11.75
C ASN A 206 -2.29 -6.13 -11.09
N LEU A 207 -1.98 -4.85 -10.90
CA LEU A 207 -2.91 -3.89 -10.33
C LEU A 207 -3.51 -3.01 -11.43
N TYR A 208 -4.82 -2.83 -11.36
CA TYR A 208 -5.54 -1.89 -12.21
C TYR A 208 -5.89 -0.68 -11.36
N SER A 209 -5.25 0.46 -11.65
CA SER A 209 -5.75 1.75 -11.16
C SER A 209 -6.83 2.21 -12.15
N PRO A 210 -8.10 2.33 -11.76
CA PRO A 210 -9.10 2.94 -12.63
C PRO A 210 -8.58 4.33 -13.00
N ALA A 211 -8.53 4.65 -14.30
CA ALA A 211 -8.12 5.97 -14.73
C ALA A 211 -8.95 7.03 -14.00
N PRO A 212 -8.35 8.15 -13.54
CA PRO A 212 -9.07 9.21 -12.82
C PRO A 212 -10.22 9.87 -13.64
N GLY A 213 -10.42 9.48 -14.91
CA GLY A 213 -11.55 9.91 -15.74
C GLY A 213 -12.85 9.11 -15.57
N GLY A 214 -12.89 8.04 -14.76
CA GLY A 214 -14.08 7.19 -14.61
C GLY A 214 -15.14 7.69 -13.63
N GLN A 215 -14.79 8.61 -12.72
CA GLN A 215 -15.70 9.09 -11.65
C GLN A 215 -16.44 10.39 -12.00
N SER A 216 -16.11 11.07 -13.10
CA SER A 216 -16.71 12.35 -13.46
C SER A 216 -18.17 12.28 -13.94
N ASN A 217 -18.66 11.11 -14.33
CA ASN A 217 -20.04 10.95 -14.83
C ASN A 217 -21.08 10.66 -13.73
N ILE A 218 -20.68 10.00 -12.63
CA ILE A 218 -21.61 9.66 -11.55
C ILE A 218 -21.95 10.92 -10.72
N ASP A 219 -20.96 11.78 -10.46
CA ASP A 219 -21.17 13.01 -9.69
C ASP A 219 -21.88 14.11 -10.48
N ARG A 220 -21.66 14.19 -11.81
CA ARG A 220 -22.45 15.10 -12.68
C ARG A 220 -23.92 14.67 -12.75
N GLY A 221 -24.19 13.37 -12.83
CA GLY A 221 -25.55 12.83 -12.80
C GLY A 221 -26.28 13.16 -11.50
N ARG A 222 -25.64 12.90 -10.34
CA ARG A 222 -26.21 13.24 -9.02
C ARG A 222 -26.44 14.74 -8.83
N ARG A 223 -25.53 15.59 -9.32
CA ARG A 223 -25.67 17.06 -9.20
C ARG A 223 -26.78 17.60 -10.11
N ALA A 224 -26.92 17.09 -11.33
CA ALA A 224 -28.01 17.43 -12.25
C ALA A 224 -29.38 17.00 -11.71
N GLN A 225 -29.48 15.80 -11.12
CA GLN A 225 -30.70 15.28 -10.54
C GLN A 225 -31.12 16.06 -9.28
N ARG A 226 -30.15 16.50 -8.46
CA ARG A 226 -30.40 17.35 -7.28
C ARG A 226 -30.84 18.77 -7.66
N LEU A 227 -30.27 19.33 -8.73
CA LEU A 227 -30.69 20.63 -9.30
C LEU A 227 -32.10 20.58 -9.90
N GLN A 228 -32.46 19.51 -10.62
CA GLN A 228 -33.82 19.30 -11.11
C GLN A 228 -34.83 19.11 -9.98
N ALA A 229 -34.48 18.34 -8.92
CA ALA A 229 -35.34 18.17 -7.76
C ALA A 229 -35.57 19.48 -6.98
N GLN A 230 -34.55 20.36 -6.91
CA GLN A 230 -34.71 21.70 -6.33
C GLN A 230 -35.58 22.62 -7.20
N LYS A 231 -35.41 22.58 -8.52
CA LYS A 231 -36.25 23.36 -9.47
C LYS A 231 -37.72 22.92 -9.43
N ALA A 232 -37.97 21.62 -9.31
CA ALA A 232 -39.32 21.05 -9.17
C ALA A 232 -39.98 21.42 -7.83
N LYS A 233 -39.21 21.60 -6.75
CA LYS A 233 -39.72 22.09 -5.46
C LYS A 233 -40.12 23.58 -5.51
N GLN A 234 -39.44 24.39 -6.32
CA GLN A 234 -39.70 25.82 -6.41
C GLN A 234 -40.92 26.16 -7.30
N ALA A 235 -41.31 25.26 -8.22
CA ALA A 235 -42.44 25.46 -9.12
C ALA A 235 -43.84 25.14 -8.52
N LYS A 236 -43.92 24.60 -7.29
CA LYS A 236 -45.19 24.25 -6.61
C LYS A 236 -45.71 25.32 -5.64
N GLY A 237 -45.35 26.59 -5.83
CA GLY A 237 -45.97 27.74 -5.14
C GLY A 237 -47.28 28.13 -5.82
N GLY A 238 -48.27 27.23 -5.81
CA GLY A 238 -49.52 27.36 -6.55
C GLY A 238 -50.45 28.46 -6.03
N TRP A 239 -51.11 29.10 -6.99
CA TRP A 239 -52.18 30.12 -6.91
C TRP A 239 -53.20 29.95 -5.76
N GLY A 240 -53.40 28.74 -5.24
CA GLY A 240 -54.29 28.44 -4.10
C GLY A 240 -53.88 29.08 -2.77
N TRP A 241 -52.59 29.28 -2.49
CA TRP A 241 -52.14 29.97 -1.26
C TRP A 241 -52.46 31.47 -1.29
N PHE A 242 -52.48 32.06 -2.49
CA PHE A 242 -52.85 33.46 -2.68
C PHE A 242 -54.36 33.65 -2.50
N ALA A 243 -55.18 32.73 -3.04
CA ALA A 243 -56.64 32.77 -2.89
C ALA A 243 -57.11 32.60 -1.43
N LEU A 244 -56.46 31.72 -0.65
CA LEU A 244 -56.82 31.49 0.76
C LEU A 244 -56.69 32.75 1.62
N LYS A 245 -55.69 33.61 1.36
CA LYS A 245 -55.50 34.86 2.11
C LYS A 245 -56.63 35.86 1.88
N PHE A 246 -57.15 35.96 0.66
CA PHE A 246 -58.26 36.87 0.35
C PHE A 246 -59.57 36.43 1.00
N VAL A 247 -59.83 35.12 1.09
CA VAL A 247 -61.01 34.59 1.78
C VAL A 247 -60.95 34.90 3.29
N ILE A 248 -59.80 34.66 3.93
CA ILE A 248 -59.61 34.95 5.35
C ILE A 248 -59.76 36.45 5.62
N PHE A 249 -59.15 37.30 4.79
CA PHE A 249 -59.26 38.75 4.93
C PHE A 249 -60.71 39.24 4.78
N GLY A 250 -61.45 38.69 3.82
CA GLY A 250 -62.89 38.95 3.65
C GLY A 250 -63.67 38.63 4.92
N LEU A 251 -63.50 37.44 5.49
CA LEU A 251 -64.21 36.99 6.70
C LEU A 251 -63.90 37.86 7.92
N VAL A 252 -62.66 38.34 8.08
CA VAL A 252 -62.28 39.24 9.17
C VAL A 252 -63.00 40.58 9.04
N LEU A 253 -63.08 41.13 7.82
CA LEU A 253 -63.79 42.39 7.58
C LEU A 253 -65.29 42.26 7.83
N THR A 254 -65.92 41.17 7.39
CA THR A 254 -67.34 40.93 7.68
C THR A 254 -67.59 40.76 9.18
N GLY A 255 -66.73 40.00 9.87
CA GLY A 255 -66.82 39.83 11.32
C GLY A 255 -66.69 41.15 12.08
N ALA A 256 -65.73 42.01 11.70
CA ALA A 256 -65.54 43.32 12.28
C ALA A 256 -66.74 44.25 12.02
N TYR A 257 -67.31 44.21 10.82
CA TYR A 257 -68.50 45.01 10.46
C TYR A 257 -69.73 44.59 11.27
N VAL A 258 -70.01 43.29 11.38
CA VAL A 258 -71.14 42.76 12.18
C VAL A 258 -70.94 43.04 13.67
N GLY A 259 -69.71 42.90 14.19
CA GLY A 259 -69.39 43.26 15.57
C GLY A 259 -69.61 44.75 15.85
N PHE A 260 -69.20 45.63 14.93
CA PHE A 260 -69.40 47.07 15.06
C PHE A 260 -70.87 47.47 15.00
N THR A 261 -71.67 46.87 14.10
CA THR A 261 -73.11 47.16 14.02
C THR A 261 -73.88 46.64 15.23
N ALA A 262 -73.54 45.45 15.75
CA ALA A 262 -74.11 44.91 16.99
C ALA A 262 -73.75 45.76 18.21
N PHE A 263 -72.49 46.19 18.34
CA PHE A 263 -72.05 47.09 19.41
C PHE A 263 -72.77 48.46 19.34
N ARG A 264 -72.95 49.00 18.13
CA ARG A 264 -73.70 50.25 17.92
C ARG A 264 -75.18 50.11 18.27
N ALA A 265 -75.80 48.97 17.92
CA ALA A 265 -77.20 48.68 18.27
C ALA A 265 -77.39 48.51 19.79
N GLN A 266 -76.45 47.85 20.48
CA GLN A 266 -76.49 47.67 21.93
C GLN A 266 -76.30 48.99 22.67
N ARG A 267 -75.38 49.86 22.20
CA ARG A 267 -75.13 51.19 22.79
C ARG A 267 -76.31 52.17 22.60
N ASN A 268 -77.13 51.99 21.56
CA ASN A 268 -78.35 52.76 21.34
C ASN A 268 -79.56 52.25 22.14
N ARG A 269 -79.51 51.01 22.65
CA ARG A 269 -80.57 50.42 23.48
C ARG A 269 -80.44 50.76 24.98
N SER A 270 -79.27 51.22 25.42
CA SER A 270 -79.00 51.63 26.81
C SER A 270 -79.19 53.13 27.05
N ARG A 271 -80.00 53.81 26.24
CA ARG A 271 -80.37 55.24 26.37
C ARG A 271 -81.88 55.50 26.30
N PHE A 272 -82.67 54.50 26.69
CA PHE A 272 -84.07 54.63 27.08
C PHE A 272 -84.35 53.71 28.27
#